data_AF-A0AAF0WM66-F1
#
_entry.id   AF-A0AAF0WM66-F1
#
_cell.length_a   1.000
_cell.length_b   1.000
_cell.length_c   1.000
_cell.angle_alpha   90.00
_cell.angle_beta   90.00
_cell.angle_gamma   90.00
#
_symmetry.space_group_name_H-M   'P 1'
#
loop_
_entity.id
_entity.type
_entity.pdbx_description
1 polymer ?
#
loop_
_entity_poly.entity_id
_entity_poly.type
_entity_poly.pdbx_seq_one_letter_code
_entity_poly.pdbx_strand_id
1 'polypeptide(L)'
;MTQVFVKQNFSGHKLSCFEEVVFLTLSPVKIYTHFIMSTKGLDYESLNENMKNTQYAIRGELYLRALELQAQGKEIILTNVGNSHALGQKPITFPCQVVALCQAPFLMDDPNVGVLFPADAIARAKHYLSMTSGGLGAHCNGGGLLGIRKEVAEFIEKRDGYPSISDPELIYLTDGASK
;
A
#
# COMPACT_ATOMS: atom_id res chain seq x y z
N MET A 1 -5.02 -0.84 20.52
CA MET A 1 -4.57 -1.94 21.40
C MET A 1 -3.87 -2.95 20.50
N THR A 2 -2.54 -2.98 20.50
CA THR A 2 -1.75 -3.86 19.62
C THR A 2 -1.26 -5.03 20.47
N GLN A 3 -1.64 -6.25 20.11
CA GLN A 3 -1.17 -7.47 20.77
C GLN A 3 0.13 -7.92 20.10
N VAL A 4 1.21 -8.04 20.86
CA VAL A 4 2.50 -8.58 20.39
C VAL A 4 2.65 -9.98 20.99
N PHE A 5 2.65 -10.99 20.13
CA PHE A 5 2.87 -12.37 20.54
C PHE A 5 4.35 -12.72 20.38
N VAL A 6 5.04 -12.99 21.47
CA VAL A 6 6.42 -13.49 21.45
C VAL A 6 6.39 -15.01 21.45
N LYS A 7 6.78 -15.63 20.33
CA LYS A 7 6.94 -17.08 20.25
C LYS A 7 8.21 -17.49 21.03
N GLN A 8 8.07 -17.99 22.25
CA GLN A 8 9.16 -18.66 22.94
C GLN A 8 9.29 -20.10 22.41
N ASN A 9 10.46 -20.46 21.87
CA ASN A 9 10.76 -21.83 21.50
C ASN A 9 10.98 -22.66 22.78
N PHE A 10 10.01 -23.49 23.13
CA PHE A 10 10.20 -24.54 24.14
C PHE A 10 10.51 -25.87 23.45
N SER A 11 11.73 -26.36 23.65
CA SER A 11 12.09 -27.76 23.42
C SER A 11 11.69 -28.57 24.66
N GLY A 12 10.63 -29.38 24.55
CA GLY A 12 10.32 -30.35 25.62
C GLY A 12 8.86 -30.75 25.66
N HIS A 13 8.61 -32.05 25.48
CA HIS A 13 7.32 -32.69 25.67
C HIS A 13 6.78 -32.47 27.08
N LYS A 14 5.67 -31.72 27.21
CA LYS A 14 4.57 -31.94 28.16
C LYS A 14 3.42 -30.97 27.89
N LEU A 15 2.27 -31.50 27.46
CA LEU A 15 1.00 -30.77 27.51
C LEU A 15 0.56 -30.67 28.97
N SER A 16 0.69 -29.49 29.58
CA SER A 16 -0.18 -29.07 30.67
C SER A 16 -0.01 -27.58 30.97
N CYS A 17 -1.15 -26.94 31.21
CA CYS A 17 -1.34 -25.69 31.96
C CYS A 17 -1.19 -24.35 31.24
N PHE A 18 -2.35 -23.70 31.17
CA PHE A 18 -2.65 -22.31 31.49
C PHE A 18 -1.78 -21.20 30.89
N GLU A 19 -2.45 -20.45 30.02
CA GLU A 19 -2.05 -19.18 29.43
C GLU A 19 -1.64 -18.16 30.52
N GLU A 20 -0.39 -17.71 30.51
CA GLU A 20 -0.04 -16.41 31.09
C GLU A 20 -0.15 -15.34 30.01
N VAL A 21 -1.31 -14.69 29.95
CA VAL A 21 -1.53 -13.48 29.16
C VAL A 21 -1.02 -12.29 29.97
N VAL A 22 0.20 -11.80 29.67
CA VAL A 22 0.72 -10.59 30.28
C VAL A 22 0.06 -9.37 29.62
N PHE A 23 -0.98 -8.84 30.26
CA PHE A 23 -1.58 -7.55 29.90
C PHE A 23 -0.71 -6.40 30.43
N LEU A 24 0.03 -5.72 29.56
CA LEU A 24 0.57 -4.39 29.86
C LEU A 24 -0.52 -3.35 29.57
N THR A 25 -1.34 -3.01 30.57
CA THR A 25 -2.29 -1.91 30.49
C THR A 25 -1.65 -0.61 31.00
N LEU A 26 -1.29 0.29 30.08
CA LEU A 26 -0.98 1.67 30.41
C LEU A 26 -2.29 2.46 30.58
N SER A 27 -2.70 2.65 31.84
CA SER A 27 -3.66 3.64 32.37
C SER A 27 -5.12 3.63 31.85
N PRO A 28 -6.13 3.93 32.70
CA PRO A 28 -7.53 4.00 32.29
C PRO A 28 -7.80 5.34 31.59
N VAL A 29 -7.76 5.35 30.26
CA VAL A 29 -8.34 6.45 29.47
C VAL A 29 -9.87 6.29 29.50
N LYS A 30 -10.57 7.15 30.25
CA LYS A 30 -12.03 7.28 30.15
C LYS A 30 -12.38 7.85 28.77
N ILE A 31 -12.83 7.00 27.87
CA ILE A 31 -13.43 7.41 26.60
C ILE A 31 -14.83 7.92 26.91
N TYR A 32 -15.00 9.24 26.93
CA TYR A 32 -16.32 9.87 26.94
C TYR A 32 -16.86 9.89 25.52
N THR A 33 -17.67 8.91 25.14
CA THR A 33 -18.49 8.99 23.92
C THR A 33 -19.66 9.93 24.18
N HIS A 34 -19.50 11.21 23.83
CA HIS A 34 -20.66 12.07 23.60
C HIS A 34 -21.34 11.60 22.31
N PHE A 35 -22.40 10.80 22.46
CA PHE A 35 -23.26 10.41 21.35
C PHE A 35 -24.16 11.61 21.01
N ILE A 36 -23.66 12.54 20.18
CA ILE A 36 -24.50 13.58 19.60
C ILE A 36 -25.33 12.92 18.49
N MET A 37 -26.58 12.58 18.81
CA MET A 37 -27.57 12.24 17.79
C MET A 37 -28.01 13.52 17.09
N SER A 38 -27.28 13.95 16.05
CA SER A 38 -27.81 14.93 15.10
C SER A 38 -28.93 14.26 14.31
N THR A 39 -30.16 14.72 14.50
CA THR A 39 -31.36 14.24 13.79
C THR A 39 -31.51 14.85 12.39
N LYS A 40 -30.64 15.79 12.00
CA LYS A 40 -30.58 16.34 10.65
C LYS A 40 -29.66 15.46 9.78
N GLY A 41 -30.18 15.04 8.63
CA GLY A 41 -29.38 14.40 7.59
C GLY A 41 -28.28 15.34 7.11
N LEU A 42 -27.22 14.76 6.52
CA LEU A 42 -26.12 15.52 5.93
C LEU A 42 -26.67 16.44 4.83
N ASP A 43 -26.47 17.75 4.97
CA ASP A 43 -26.81 18.79 3.99
C ASP A 43 -25.57 19.62 3.64
N TYR A 44 -25.63 20.45 2.60
CA TYR A 44 -24.48 21.24 2.18
C TYR A 44 -24.00 22.19 3.29
N GLU A 45 -24.94 22.81 4.02
CA GLU A 45 -24.64 23.79 5.05
C GLU A 45 -23.89 23.19 6.25
N SER A 46 -24.16 21.92 6.58
CA SER A 46 -23.51 21.17 7.66
C SER A 46 -22.12 20.64 7.31
N LEU A 47 -21.64 20.83 6.08
CA LEU A 47 -20.29 20.43 5.67
C LEU A 47 -19.21 21.32 6.27
N ASN A 48 -18.02 20.75 6.48
CA ASN A 48 -16.84 21.49 6.91
C ASN A 48 -16.46 22.57 5.87
N GLU A 49 -16.23 23.81 6.32
CA GLU A 49 -15.86 24.94 5.46
C GLU A 49 -14.59 24.70 4.63
N ASN A 50 -13.60 23.98 5.15
CA ASN A 50 -12.41 23.62 4.38
C ASN A 50 -12.77 22.73 3.19
N MET A 51 -13.75 21.84 3.34
CA MET A 51 -14.22 21.00 2.24
C MET A 51 -14.97 21.82 1.20
N LYS A 52 -15.84 22.74 1.64
CA LYS A 52 -16.55 23.68 0.74
C LYS A 52 -15.59 24.53 -0.08
N ASN A 53 -14.48 24.97 0.54
CA ASN A 53 -13.47 25.82 -0.09
C ASN A 53 -12.42 25.05 -0.91
N THR A 54 -12.34 23.72 -0.78
CA THR A 54 -11.35 22.91 -1.50
C THR A 54 -11.79 22.71 -2.95
N GLN A 55 -10.90 23.02 -3.90
CA GLN A 55 -11.15 22.82 -5.33
C GLN A 55 -10.11 21.86 -5.93
N TYR A 56 -10.58 20.91 -6.74
CA TYR A 56 -9.74 19.97 -7.47
C TYR A 56 -10.05 20.02 -8.97
N ALA A 57 -9.48 21.02 -9.65
CA ALA A 57 -9.80 21.35 -11.04
C ALA A 57 -9.45 20.25 -12.06
N ILE A 58 -8.47 19.39 -11.75
CA ILE A 58 -8.02 18.29 -12.63
C ILE A 58 -9.17 17.34 -13.01
N ARG A 59 -10.16 17.16 -12.13
CA ARG A 59 -11.40 16.40 -12.39
C ARG A 59 -12.65 17.25 -12.14
N GLY A 60 -12.55 18.55 -12.44
CA GLY A 60 -13.64 19.51 -12.25
C GLY A 60 -14.62 19.59 -13.43
N GLU A 61 -15.30 20.74 -13.55
CA GLU A 61 -16.39 20.96 -14.51
C GLU A 61 -16.02 20.66 -15.97
N LEU A 62 -14.82 21.07 -16.40
CA LEU A 62 -14.37 20.82 -17.78
C LEU A 62 -14.24 19.33 -18.08
N TYR A 63 -13.75 18.56 -17.11
CA TYR A 63 -13.66 17.11 -17.22
C TYR A 63 -15.06 16.47 -17.27
N LEU A 64 -15.99 16.93 -16.43
CA LEU A 64 -17.38 16.44 -16.46
C LEU A 64 -18.05 16.73 -17.81
N ARG A 65 -17.86 17.94 -18.34
CA ARG A 65 -18.37 18.30 -19.67
C ARG A 65 -17.74 17.44 -20.77
N ALA A 66 -16.45 17.14 -20.68
CA ALA A 66 -15.79 16.23 -21.61
C ALA A 66 -16.43 14.83 -21.60
N LEU A 67 -16.78 14.29 -20.42
CA LEU A 67 -17.46 13.00 -20.30
C LEU A 67 -18.87 13.01 -20.92
N GLU A 68 -19.64 14.10 -20.72
CA GLU A 68 -20.95 14.24 -21.36
C GLU A 68 -20.84 14.23 -22.89
N LEU A 69 -19.84 14.91 -23.44
CA LEU A 69 -19.58 14.93 -24.88
C LEU A 69 -19.14 13.56 -25.40
N GLN A 70 -18.32 12.82 -24.65
CA GLN A 70 -17.99 11.43 -24.99
C GLN A 70 -19.23 10.53 -25.00
N ALA A 71 -20.14 10.69 -24.04
CA ALA A 71 -21.40 9.94 -23.99
C ALA A 71 -22.33 10.25 -25.18
N GLN A 72 -22.19 11.45 -25.77
CA GLN A 72 -22.87 11.84 -27.01
C GLN A 72 -22.16 11.32 -28.28
N GLY A 73 -21.11 10.51 -28.14
CA GLY A 73 -20.35 9.92 -29.24
C GLY A 73 -19.28 10.85 -29.83
N LYS A 74 -18.93 11.96 -29.16
CA LYS A 74 -17.82 12.80 -29.61
C LYS A 74 -16.48 12.17 -29.23
N GLU A 75 -15.55 12.21 -30.16
CA GLU A 75 -14.16 11.86 -29.89
C GLU A 75 -13.52 12.96 -29.04
N ILE A 76 -13.05 12.59 -27.84
CA ILE A 76 -12.39 13.49 -26.90
C ILE A 76 -11.12 12.82 -26.40
N ILE A 77 -10.01 13.55 -26.48
CA ILE A 77 -8.71 13.14 -25.92
C ILE A 77 -8.53 13.86 -24.59
N LEU A 78 -8.46 13.08 -23.51
CA LEU A 78 -8.29 13.60 -22.15
C LEU A 78 -6.80 13.82 -21.86
N THR A 79 -6.37 15.08 -21.85
CA THR A 79 -4.99 15.49 -21.54
C THR A 79 -4.86 16.17 -20.17
N ASN A 80 -5.91 16.10 -19.35
CA ASN A 80 -6.00 16.76 -18.05
C ASN A 80 -5.27 16.01 -16.92
N VAL A 81 -4.97 14.72 -17.10
CA VAL A 81 -4.27 13.87 -16.10
C VAL A 81 -3.11 13.16 -16.78
N GLY A 82 -1.96 13.07 -16.09
CA GLY A 82 -0.83 12.25 -16.49
C GLY A 82 -1.09 10.73 -16.36
N ASN A 83 -2.14 10.23 -17.02
CA ASN A 83 -2.47 8.80 -17.07
C ASN A 83 -1.96 8.21 -18.38
N SER A 84 -0.66 7.97 -18.44
CA SER A 84 0.01 7.54 -19.67
C SER A 84 -0.46 6.18 -20.19
N HIS A 85 -0.88 5.27 -19.31
CA HIS A 85 -1.46 3.98 -19.71
C HIS A 85 -2.80 4.14 -20.45
N ALA A 86 -3.65 5.09 -20.04
CA ALA A 86 -4.88 5.40 -20.78
C ALA A 86 -4.60 6.00 -22.18
N LEU A 87 -3.40 6.55 -22.38
CA LEU A 87 -2.92 7.07 -23.67
C LEU A 87 -2.10 6.03 -24.46
N GLY A 88 -2.14 4.76 -24.08
CA GLY A 88 -1.53 3.66 -24.84
C GLY A 88 -0.09 3.31 -24.45
N GLN A 89 0.47 3.90 -23.39
CA GLN A 89 1.76 3.43 -22.88
C GLN A 89 1.62 1.98 -22.40
N LYS A 90 2.40 1.07 -23.00
CA LYS A 90 2.45 -0.33 -22.58
C LYS A 90 3.08 -0.45 -21.17
N PRO A 91 2.54 -1.29 -20.28
CA PRO A 91 3.16 -1.59 -18.99
C PRO A 91 4.57 -2.14 -19.17
N ILE A 92 5.46 -1.81 -18.23
CA ILE A 92 6.80 -2.39 -18.20
C ILE A 92 6.68 -3.86 -17.76
N THR A 93 7.22 -4.78 -18.56
CA THR A 93 6.99 -6.23 -18.39
C THR A 93 7.51 -6.78 -17.07
N PHE A 94 8.75 -6.44 -16.69
CA PHE A 94 9.41 -6.96 -15.50
C PHE A 94 8.63 -6.74 -14.19
N PRO A 95 8.21 -5.50 -13.82
CA PRO A 95 7.44 -5.31 -12.59
C PRO A 95 6.09 -6.01 -12.62
N CYS A 96 5.41 -6.07 -13.77
CA CYS A 96 4.15 -6.82 -13.91
C CYS A 96 4.35 -8.31 -13.62
N GLN A 97 5.42 -8.92 -14.14
CA GLN A 97 5.76 -10.31 -13.89
C GLN A 97 6.05 -10.58 -12.40
N VAL A 98 6.84 -9.71 -11.76
CA VAL A 98 7.17 -9.83 -10.34
C VAL A 98 5.91 -9.72 -9.48
N VAL A 99 5.06 -8.72 -9.72
CA VAL A 99 3.81 -8.54 -8.96
C VAL A 99 2.87 -9.73 -9.15
N ALA A 100 2.74 -10.26 -10.37
CA ALA A 100 1.91 -11.43 -10.63
C ALA A 100 2.38 -12.65 -9.82
N LEU A 101 3.69 -12.92 -9.78
CA LEU A 101 4.26 -14.01 -9.00
C LEU A 101 4.12 -13.78 -7.48
N CYS A 102 4.21 -12.55 -7.00
CA CYS A 102 3.97 -12.25 -5.59
C CYS A 102 2.48 -12.38 -5.19
N GLN A 103 1.54 -12.11 -6.12
CA GLN A 103 0.10 -12.26 -5.91
C GLN A 103 -0.34 -13.73 -5.98
N ALA A 104 0.30 -14.53 -6.84
CA ALA A 104 0.01 -15.94 -7.04
C ALA A 104 1.29 -16.80 -6.83
N PRO A 105 1.79 -16.90 -5.59
CA PRO A 105 3.08 -17.54 -5.30
C PRO A 105 3.13 -19.03 -5.67
N PHE A 106 1.99 -19.71 -5.69
CA PHE A 106 1.87 -21.11 -6.12
C PHE A 106 2.31 -21.33 -7.58
N LEU A 107 2.34 -20.30 -8.42
CA LEU A 107 2.86 -20.39 -9.79
C LEU A 107 4.35 -20.74 -9.83
N MET A 108 5.10 -20.43 -8.77
CA MET A 108 6.53 -20.73 -8.69
C MET A 108 6.83 -22.20 -8.35
N ASP A 109 5.81 -22.97 -7.95
CA ASP A 109 5.93 -24.41 -7.72
C ASP A 109 5.68 -25.22 -9.00
N ASP A 110 5.16 -24.58 -10.07
CA ASP A 110 4.96 -25.22 -11.37
C ASP A 110 6.31 -25.45 -12.07
N PRO A 111 6.62 -26.69 -12.53
CA PRO A 111 7.87 -26.99 -13.21
C PRO A 111 8.05 -26.19 -14.52
N ASN A 112 6.99 -25.66 -15.10
CA ASN A 112 7.01 -24.86 -16.33
C ASN A 112 7.10 -23.35 -16.07
N VAL A 113 7.21 -22.90 -14.82
CA VAL A 113 7.25 -21.46 -14.50
C VAL A 113 8.36 -20.72 -15.26
N GLY A 114 9.52 -21.37 -15.46
CA GLY A 114 10.66 -20.80 -16.20
C GLY A 114 10.42 -20.65 -17.71
N VAL A 115 9.36 -21.28 -18.25
CA VAL A 115 8.92 -21.07 -19.64
C VAL A 115 8.12 -19.77 -19.77
N LEU A 116 7.37 -19.42 -18.72
CA LEU A 116 6.46 -18.27 -18.72
C LEU A 116 7.10 -17.00 -18.13
N PHE A 117 8.00 -17.16 -17.17
CA PHE A 117 8.63 -16.07 -16.44
C PHE A 117 10.16 -16.17 -16.50
N PRO A 118 10.87 -15.06 -16.73
CA PRO A 118 12.32 -15.06 -16.72
C PRO A 118 12.86 -15.28 -15.30
N ALA A 119 14.07 -15.85 -15.21
CA ALA A 119 14.65 -16.27 -13.94
C ALA A 119 14.85 -15.12 -12.94
N ASP A 120 15.15 -13.91 -13.44
CA ASP A 120 15.31 -12.70 -12.64
C ASP A 120 13.99 -12.22 -12.01
N ALA A 121 12.87 -12.31 -12.74
CA ALA A 121 11.55 -12.00 -12.19
C ALA A 121 11.14 -13.00 -11.10
N ILE A 122 11.41 -14.29 -11.30
CA ILE A 122 11.15 -15.34 -10.29
C ILE A 122 12.01 -15.09 -9.05
N ALA A 123 13.31 -14.83 -9.22
CA ALA A 123 14.21 -14.55 -8.12
C ALA A 123 13.78 -13.30 -7.34
N ARG A 124 13.37 -12.23 -8.04
CA ARG A 124 12.88 -11.00 -7.42
C ARG A 124 11.58 -11.22 -6.64
N ALA A 125 10.64 -12.00 -7.18
CA ALA A 125 9.39 -12.33 -6.48
C ALA A 125 9.65 -13.14 -5.21
N LYS A 126 10.53 -14.15 -5.26
CA LYS A 126 10.95 -14.92 -4.07
C LYS A 126 11.61 -14.03 -3.02
N HIS A 127 12.46 -13.10 -3.45
CA HIS A 127 13.09 -12.13 -2.55
C HIS A 127 12.04 -11.28 -1.81
N TYR A 128 11.08 -10.68 -2.53
CA TYR A 128 10.02 -9.89 -1.91
C TYR A 128 9.14 -10.70 -0.96
N LEU A 129 8.75 -11.92 -1.35
CA LEU A 129 7.96 -12.79 -0.49
C LEU A 129 8.70 -13.20 0.79
N SER A 130 10.04 -13.35 0.74
CA SER A 130 10.85 -13.64 1.92
C SER A 130 10.87 -12.51 2.95
N MET A 131 10.57 -11.28 2.51
CA MET A 131 10.50 -10.09 3.38
C MET A 131 9.10 -9.82 3.93
N THR A 132 8.09 -10.58 3.49
CA THR A 132 6.69 -10.42 3.91
C THR A 132 6.24 -11.59 4.76
N SER A 133 6.11 -11.39 6.08
CA SER A 133 5.54 -12.40 6.98
C SER A 133 4.01 -12.46 6.80
N GLY A 134 3.55 -13.34 5.91
CA GLY A 134 2.13 -13.49 5.55
C GLY A 134 1.76 -13.12 4.12
N GLY A 135 2.77 -12.89 3.26
CA GLY A 135 2.58 -12.52 1.86
C GLY A 135 2.13 -11.06 1.68
N LEU A 136 1.73 -10.70 0.46
CA LEU A 136 1.38 -9.31 0.11
C LEU A 136 0.15 -8.75 0.83
N GLY A 137 -0.73 -9.61 1.36
CA GLY A 137 -1.95 -9.20 2.05
C GLY A 137 -1.76 -8.82 3.51
N ALA A 138 -0.58 -9.09 4.08
CA ALA A 138 -0.30 -8.77 5.48
C ALA A 138 -0.03 -7.27 5.67
N HIS A 139 -0.53 -6.72 6.77
CA HIS A 139 -0.19 -5.35 7.16
C HIS A 139 1.31 -5.23 7.46
N CYS A 140 1.89 -4.10 7.06
CA CYS A 140 3.26 -3.72 7.39
C CYS A 140 3.29 -2.66 8.50
N ASN A 141 4.47 -2.42 9.05
CA ASN A 141 4.71 -1.36 10.03
C ASN A 141 4.42 0.02 9.42
N GLY A 142 4.18 1.05 10.24
CA GLY A 142 3.70 2.36 9.79
C GLY A 142 4.55 3.09 8.74
N GLY A 143 5.85 2.79 8.63
CA GLY A 143 6.72 3.33 7.56
C GLY A 143 6.79 2.48 6.29
N GLY A 144 6.16 1.29 6.28
CA GLY A 144 6.30 0.29 5.24
C GLY A 144 7.29 -0.84 5.57
N LEU A 145 7.40 -1.81 4.67
CA LEU A 145 8.32 -2.94 4.80
C LEU A 145 9.78 -2.47 4.81
N LEU A 146 10.52 -2.78 5.89
CA LEU A 146 11.91 -2.36 6.06
C LEU A 146 12.81 -2.81 4.89
N GLY A 147 12.61 -4.02 4.37
CA GLY A 147 13.38 -4.52 3.23
C GLY A 147 13.21 -3.65 1.98
N ILE A 148 11.98 -3.21 1.70
CA ILE A 148 11.70 -2.32 0.57
C ILE A 148 12.28 -0.92 0.82
N ARG A 149 12.20 -0.40 2.06
CA ARG A 149 12.82 0.88 2.43
C ARG A 149 14.34 0.86 2.20
N LYS A 150 15.02 -0.25 2.50
CA LYS A 150 16.45 -0.43 2.21
C LYS A 150 16.74 -0.38 0.70
N GLU A 151 15.95 -1.08 -0.12
CA GLU A 151 16.13 -1.02 -1.58
C GLU A 151 15.92 0.40 -2.14
N VAL A 152 14.94 1.15 -1.62
CA VAL A 152 14.74 2.56 -2.01
C VAL A 152 15.94 3.42 -1.59
N ALA A 153 16.48 3.21 -0.39
CA ALA A 153 17.66 3.91 0.10
C ALA A 153 18.88 3.64 -0.79
N GLU A 154 19.14 2.36 -1.11
CA GLU A 154 20.21 1.94 -2.02
C GLU A 154 20.05 2.53 -3.43
N PHE A 155 18.82 2.60 -3.93
CA PHE A 155 18.53 3.25 -5.20
C PHE A 155 18.86 4.75 -5.19
N ILE A 156 18.46 5.47 -4.14
CA ILE A 156 18.75 6.91 -3.98
C ILE A 156 20.25 7.13 -3.88
N GLU A 157 20.94 6.32 -3.08
CA GLU A 157 22.40 6.39 -2.94
C GLU A 157 23.11 6.17 -4.27
N LYS A 158 22.71 5.15 -5.03
CA LYS A 158 23.29 4.86 -6.35
C LYS A 158 23.03 5.97 -7.36
N ARG A 159 21.87 6.64 -7.27
CA ARG A 159 21.51 7.77 -8.14
C ARG A 159 22.32 9.03 -7.82
N ASP A 160 22.50 9.31 -6.53
CA ASP A 160 23.01 10.61 -6.05
C ASP A 160 24.49 10.58 -5.64
N GLY A 161 25.04 9.42 -5.30
CA GLY A 161 26.44 9.25 -4.90
C GLY A 161 26.76 9.65 -3.44
N TYR A 162 25.74 9.83 -2.59
CA TYR A 162 25.91 10.28 -1.19
C TYR A 162 25.32 9.27 -0.20
N PRO A 163 26.15 8.50 0.53
CA PRO A 163 25.70 7.49 1.49
C PRO A 163 24.99 8.06 2.73
N SER A 164 25.23 9.33 3.07
CA SER A 164 24.67 9.95 4.28
C SER A 164 23.19 10.32 4.17
N ILE A 165 22.57 10.14 3.00
CA ILE A 165 21.17 10.51 2.70
C ILE A 165 20.27 9.26 2.62
N SER A 166 20.85 8.06 2.56
CA SER A 166 20.16 6.78 2.36
C SER A 166 19.89 6.02 3.67
N ASP A 167 19.39 6.70 4.71
CA ASP A 167 18.88 6.02 5.90
C ASP A 167 17.45 5.49 5.65
N PRO A 168 17.22 4.16 5.71
CA PRO A 168 15.88 3.59 5.55
C PRO A 168 14.85 4.14 6.55
N GLU A 169 15.27 4.61 7.72
CA GLU A 169 14.37 5.18 8.74
C GLU A 169 13.82 6.56 8.34
N LEU A 170 14.43 7.22 7.35
CA LEU A 170 13.93 8.47 6.77
C LEU A 170 12.99 8.24 5.58
N ILE A 171 12.74 6.98 5.20
CA ILE A 171 11.93 6.61 4.03
C ILE A 171 10.56 6.12 4.51
N TYR A 172 9.51 6.71 3.96
CA TYR A 172 8.13 6.31 4.19
C TYR A 172 7.50 5.87 2.88
N LEU A 173 6.99 4.64 2.85
CA LEU A 173 6.23 4.14 1.71
C LEU A 173 4.77 4.59 1.84
N THR A 174 4.23 5.18 0.79
CA THR A 174 2.86 5.67 0.77
C THR A 174 2.11 5.25 -0.49
N ASP A 175 0.80 5.45 -0.52
CA ASP A 175 -0.10 5.13 -1.64
C ASP A 175 0.02 6.15 -2.78
N GLY A 176 1.25 6.28 -3.31
CA GLY A 176 1.65 7.33 -4.23
C GLY A 176 1.96 8.65 -3.52
N ALA A 177 2.63 9.56 -4.22
CA ALA A 177 3.15 10.80 -3.64
C ALA A 177 2.08 11.75 -3.04
N SER A 178 0.81 11.59 -3.40
CA SER A 178 -0.30 12.42 -2.89
C SER A 178 -0.79 12.03 -1.49
N LYS A 179 -0.41 10.85 -0.99
CA LYS A 179 -0.89 10.30 0.27
C LYS A 179 0.25 10.04 1.24
#